data_AF-A0A7S2URC5-F1
#
_entry.id   AF-A0A7S2URC5-F1
#
_cell.length_a   1.000
_cell.length_b   1.000
_cell.length_c   1.000
_cell.angle_alpha   90.00
_cell.angle_beta   90.00
_cell.angle_gamma   90.00
#
_symmetry.space_group_name_H-M   'P 1'
#
loop_
_entity.id
_entity.type
_entity.pdbx_description
1 polymer ?
#
loop_
_entity_poly.entity_id
_entity_poly.type
_entity_poly.pdbx_seq_one_letter_code
_entity_poly.pdbx_strand_id
1 'polypeptide(L)'
;NVNVNVNVNVNVNINININVDGHDGKPLVRQSESSDGVLLDPPVPVSDPYGWMRDESRTDPELLQHLANENAFTSHVTQHLEPLRKDLYDQMLQSIQETDYSVPTKDGDFLY
;
A
#
# COMPACT_ATOMS: atom_id res chain seq x y z
N ASN A 1 -40.45 -64.37 23.65
CA ASN A 1 -39.14 -64.96 24.02
C ASN A 1 -38.03 -64.15 23.38
N VAL A 2 -37.19 -63.59 24.25
CA VAL A 2 -35.84 -63.02 24.10
C VAL A 2 -35.60 -61.99 22.98
N ASN A 3 -35.47 -60.72 23.38
CA ASN A 3 -34.72 -59.73 22.60
C ASN A 3 -33.24 -59.87 22.95
N VAL A 4 -32.42 -60.26 21.97
CA VAL A 4 -30.96 -60.27 22.10
C VAL A 4 -30.45 -58.91 21.63
N ASN A 5 -29.89 -58.12 22.55
CA ASN A 5 -29.15 -56.92 22.19
C ASN A 5 -27.70 -57.29 21.91
N VAL A 6 -27.27 -57.13 20.66
CA VAL A 6 -25.86 -57.24 20.27
C VAL A 6 -25.24 -55.85 20.36
N ASN A 7 -24.35 -55.64 21.31
CA ASN A 7 -23.55 -54.42 21.41
C ASN A 7 -22.26 -54.60 20.60
N VAL A 8 -22.13 -53.87 19.50
CA VAL A 8 -20.90 -53.86 18.70
C VAL A 8 -20.03 -52.71 19.21
N ASN A 9 -18.94 -53.03 19.90
CA ASN A 9 -17.93 -52.06 20.29
C ASN A 9 -17.03 -51.78 19.08
N VAL A 10 -17.22 -50.63 18.44
CA VAL A 10 -16.33 -50.18 17.35
C VAL A 10 -15.21 -49.36 17.97
N ASN A 11 -14.01 -49.94 18.08
CA ASN A 11 -12.80 -49.18 18.39
C ASN A 11 -12.39 -48.38 17.16
N VAL A 12 -12.77 -47.10 17.12
CA VAL A 12 -12.30 -46.18 16.08
C VAL A 12 -10.96 -45.62 16.53
N ASN A 13 -9.89 -46.08 15.89
CA ASN A 13 -8.55 -45.51 16.11
C ASN A 13 -8.44 -44.24 15.25
N ILE A 14 -8.67 -43.08 15.86
CA ILE A 14 -8.56 -41.79 15.17
C ILE A 14 -7.11 -41.33 15.27
N ASN A 15 -6.35 -41.46 14.18
CA ASN A 15 -5.09 -40.75 14.03
C ASN A 15 -5.38 -39.29 13.70
N ILE A 16 -5.29 -38.42 14.70
CA ILE A 16 -5.39 -36.98 14.51
C ILE A 16 -4.02 -36.48 14.09
N ASN A 17 -3.87 -36.09 12.82
CA ASN A 17 -2.71 -35.33 12.39
C ASN A 17 -2.97 -33.85 12.72
N ILE A 18 -2.33 -33.34 13.77
CA ILE A 18 -2.53 -31.95 14.21
C ILE A 18 -1.60 -31.07 13.38
N ASN A 19 -2.17 -30.19 12.54
CA ASN A 19 -1.41 -29.11 11.91
C ASN A 19 -0.98 -28.15 13.04
N VAL A 20 0.31 -28.10 13.33
CA VAL A 20 0.86 -27.41 14.53
C VAL A 20 0.78 -25.89 14.37
N ASP A 21 0.67 -25.45 13.13
CA ASP A 21 0.45 -24.13 12.62
C ASP A 21 -1.02 -24.02 12.21
N GLY A 22 -1.84 -23.42 13.07
CA GLY A 22 -3.29 -23.24 12.92
C GLY A 22 -3.73 -22.36 11.74
N HIS A 23 -2.95 -22.33 10.67
CA HIS A 23 -3.25 -21.64 9.42
C HIS A 23 -3.69 -22.67 8.38
N ASP A 24 -4.79 -22.37 7.70
CA ASP A 24 -5.50 -23.19 6.72
C ASP A 24 -4.76 -23.33 5.37
N GLY A 25 -3.43 -23.30 5.41
CA GLY A 25 -2.56 -23.33 4.22
C GLY A 25 -2.64 -22.07 3.36
N LYS A 26 -3.41 -21.05 3.76
CA LYS A 26 -3.43 -19.76 3.08
C LYS A 26 -2.21 -18.93 3.52
N PRO A 27 -1.55 -18.22 2.59
CA PRO A 27 -0.46 -17.33 2.97
C PRO A 27 -0.98 -16.31 3.97
N LEU A 28 -0.21 -16.07 5.04
CA LEU A 28 -0.52 -15.02 6.01
C LEU A 28 -0.70 -13.71 5.24
N VAL A 29 -1.86 -13.07 5.38
CA VAL A 29 -2.02 -11.67 4.98
C VAL A 29 -0.96 -10.91 5.77
N ARG A 30 -0.07 -10.15 5.11
CA ARG A 30 0.98 -9.37 5.77
C ARG A 30 0.70 -7.88 5.55
N GLN A 31 1.11 -7.02 6.48
CA GLN A 31 0.98 -5.56 6.30
C GLN A 31 1.82 -5.04 5.13
N SER A 32 2.93 -5.71 4.83
CA SER A 32 3.80 -5.52 3.66
C SER A 32 4.54 -6.83 3.35
N GLU A 33 5.16 -6.95 2.18
CA GLU A 33 5.97 -8.13 1.84
C GLU A 33 7.13 -8.38 2.84
N SER A 34 7.59 -7.33 3.53
CA SER A 34 8.69 -7.35 4.51
C SER A 34 8.25 -7.43 5.97
N SER A 35 6.94 -7.56 6.24
CA SER A 35 6.42 -7.60 7.60
C SER A 35 6.52 -9.01 8.19
N ASP A 36 7.46 -9.20 9.12
CA ASP A 36 7.62 -10.45 9.89
C ASP A 36 6.68 -10.53 11.12
N GLY A 37 5.93 -9.46 11.41
CA GLY A 37 5.00 -9.39 12.54
C GLY A 37 3.69 -10.16 12.30
N VAL A 38 3.21 -10.85 13.32
CA VAL A 38 1.86 -11.46 13.33
C VAL A 38 0.82 -10.35 13.23
N LEU A 39 -0.16 -10.49 12.33
CA LEU A 39 -1.27 -9.55 12.23
C LEU A 39 -2.09 -9.51 13.53
N LEU A 40 -2.74 -8.37 13.76
CA LEU A 40 -3.73 -8.26 14.82
C LEU A 40 -4.91 -9.21 14.55
N ASP A 41 -5.19 -10.12 15.49
CA ASP A 41 -6.30 -11.06 15.45
C ASP A 41 -7.16 -10.93 16.74
N PRO A 42 -8.43 -10.48 16.66
CA PRO A 42 -9.16 -10.08 15.45
C PRO A 42 -8.75 -8.70 14.91
N PRO A 43 -9.00 -8.39 13.63
CA PRO A 43 -8.69 -7.08 13.06
C PRO A 43 -9.55 -5.98 13.70
N VAL A 44 -8.96 -4.80 13.88
CA VAL A 44 -9.65 -3.59 14.34
C VAL A 44 -10.03 -2.73 13.12
N PRO A 45 -11.33 -2.50 12.86
CA PRO A 45 -11.74 -1.66 11.74
C PRO A 45 -11.45 -0.19 12.05
N VAL A 46 -10.85 0.51 11.08
CA VAL A 46 -10.68 1.97 11.11
C VAL A 46 -11.62 2.56 10.07
N SER A 47 -12.43 3.54 10.48
CA SER A 47 -13.33 4.23 9.55
C SER A 47 -12.54 5.20 8.68
N ASP A 48 -12.65 5.03 7.36
CA ASP A 48 -12.09 5.95 6.35
C ASP A 48 -13.22 6.43 5.42
N PRO A 49 -13.79 7.62 5.68
CA PRO A 49 -14.82 8.21 4.82
C PRO A 49 -14.32 8.59 3.41
N TYR A 50 -13.01 8.69 3.21
CA TYR A 50 -12.39 9.16 1.96
C TYR A 50 -11.76 8.03 1.14
N GLY A 51 -11.99 6.76 1.52
CA GLY A 51 -11.47 5.61 0.79
C GLY A 51 -11.86 5.57 -0.69
N TRP A 52 -12.98 6.21 -1.07
CA TRP A 52 -13.44 6.33 -2.46
C TRP A 52 -12.49 7.15 -3.35
N MET A 53 -11.66 8.03 -2.77
CA MET A 53 -10.69 8.83 -3.53
C MET A 53 -9.51 8.01 -4.05
N ARG A 54 -9.38 6.75 -3.64
CA ARG A 54 -8.36 5.84 -4.14
C ARG A 54 -8.89 5.07 -5.34
N ASP A 55 -8.43 5.45 -6.53
CA ASP A 55 -8.61 4.67 -7.75
C ASP A 55 -7.25 4.22 -8.31
N GLU A 56 -7.05 2.90 -8.41
CA GLU A 56 -5.80 2.32 -8.91
C GLU A 56 -5.64 2.51 -10.42
N SER A 57 -6.73 2.50 -11.19
CA SER A 57 -6.70 2.73 -12.64
C SER A 57 -6.61 4.22 -12.99
N ARG A 58 -6.91 5.12 -12.05
CA ARG A 58 -6.88 6.60 -12.22
C ARG A 58 -7.81 7.09 -13.34
N THR A 59 -8.97 6.48 -13.46
CA THR A 59 -9.95 6.71 -14.53
C THR A 59 -11.35 7.05 -14.02
N ASP A 60 -11.59 6.95 -12.71
CA ASP A 60 -12.91 7.27 -12.14
C ASP A 60 -13.32 8.72 -12.44
N PRO A 61 -14.40 8.95 -13.21
CA PRO A 61 -14.85 10.28 -13.59
C PRO A 61 -15.29 11.13 -12.40
N GLU A 62 -15.84 10.55 -11.33
CA GLU A 62 -16.28 11.32 -10.15
C GLU A 62 -15.07 11.88 -9.39
N LEU A 63 -14.05 11.03 -9.18
CA LEU A 63 -12.78 11.44 -8.59
C LEU A 63 -12.06 12.49 -9.44
N LEU A 64 -11.97 12.29 -10.75
CA LEU A 64 -11.34 13.26 -11.65
C LEU A 64 -12.04 14.61 -11.63
N GLN A 65 -13.38 14.61 -11.58
CA GLN A 65 -14.15 15.84 -11.46
C GLN A 65 -13.89 16.55 -10.13
N HIS A 66 -13.79 15.80 -9.03
CA HIS A 66 -13.44 16.36 -7.73
C HIS A 66 -12.05 17.01 -7.75
N LEU A 67 -11.03 16.31 -8.29
CA LEU A 67 -9.68 16.85 -8.44
C LEU A 67 -9.63 18.09 -9.34
N ALA A 68 -10.41 18.12 -10.42
CA ALA A 68 -10.52 19.29 -11.28
C ALA A 68 -11.08 20.51 -10.52
N ASN A 69 -12.09 20.30 -9.67
CA ASN A 69 -12.67 21.35 -8.84
C ASN A 69 -11.65 21.87 -7.80
N GLU A 70 -10.91 20.97 -7.15
CA GLU A 70 -9.84 21.35 -6.20
C GLU A 70 -8.71 22.13 -6.88
N ASN A 71 -8.33 21.73 -8.10
CA ASN A 71 -7.36 22.48 -8.90
C ASN A 71 -7.87 23.89 -9.24
N ALA A 72 -9.12 24.02 -9.66
CA ALA A 72 -9.73 25.32 -9.97
C ALA A 72 -9.79 26.22 -8.73
N PHE A 73 -10.16 25.67 -7.57
CA PHE A 73 -10.14 26.39 -6.30
C PHE A 73 -8.72 26.84 -5.93
N THR A 74 -7.73 25.96 -6.04
CA THR A 74 -6.33 26.27 -5.78
C THR A 74 -5.81 27.38 -6.69
N SER A 75 -6.09 27.29 -8.00
CA SER A 75 -5.74 28.35 -8.96
C SER A 75 -6.37 29.68 -8.58
N HIS A 76 -7.64 29.69 -8.20
CA HIS A 76 -8.35 30.91 -7.81
C HIS A 76 -7.75 31.55 -6.54
N VAL A 77 -7.57 30.76 -5.48
CA VAL A 77 -7.06 31.25 -4.20
C VAL A 77 -5.59 31.70 -4.32
N THR A 78 -4.79 31.02 -5.14
CA THR A 78 -3.36 31.35 -5.33
C THR A 78 -3.09 32.36 -6.44
N GLN A 79 -4.11 32.84 -7.16
CA GLN A 79 -3.94 33.74 -8.31
C GLN A 79 -3.18 35.03 -7.96
N HIS A 80 -3.38 35.57 -6.76
CA HIS A 80 -2.70 36.79 -6.31
C HIS A 80 -1.18 36.60 -6.11
N LEU A 81 -0.71 35.36 -6.02
CA LEU A 81 0.70 35.02 -5.83
C LEU A 81 1.46 34.85 -7.15
N GLU A 82 0.80 34.99 -8.31
CA GLU A 82 1.46 34.81 -9.61
C GLU A 82 2.76 35.63 -9.80
N PRO A 83 2.83 36.92 -9.43
CA PRO A 83 4.07 37.67 -9.55
C PRO A 83 5.20 37.07 -8.72
N LEU A 84 4.91 36.72 -7.46
CA LEU A 84 5.89 36.12 -6.56
C LEU A 84 6.33 34.73 -7.05
N ARG A 85 5.39 33.92 -7.56
CA ARG A 85 5.66 32.60 -8.15
C ARG A 85 6.64 32.73 -9.31
N LYS A 86 6.43 33.72 -10.18
CA LYS A 86 7.30 34.02 -11.32
C LYS A 86 8.69 34.46 -10.87
N ASP A 87 8.78 35.38 -9.92
CA ASP A 87 10.06 35.88 -9.42
C ASP A 87 10.91 34.76 -8.82
N LEU A 88 10.29 33.88 -8.03
CA LEU A 88 10.97 32.71 -7.45
C LEU A 88 11.40 31.70 -8.52
N TYR A 89 10.55 31.45 -9.52
CA TYR A 89 10.90 30.59 -10.65
C TYR A 89 12.12 31.12 -11.41
N ASP A 90 12.12 32.41 -11.73
CA ASP A 90 13.23 33.04 -12.47
C ASP A 90 14.53 33.00 -11.64
N GLN A 91 14.47 33.18 -10.33
CA GLN A 91 15.63 33.04 -9.42
C GLN A 91 16.15 31.60 -9.37
N MET A 92 15.28 30.61 -9.24
CA MET A 92 15.68 29.19 -9.25
C MET A 92 16.34 28.83 -10.57
N LEU A 93 15.77 29.27 -11.71
CA LEU A 93 16.36 29.04 -13.02
C LEU A 93 17.75 29.67 -13.14
N GLN A 94 17.94 30.90 -12.66
CA GLN A 94 19.24 31.57 -12.65
C GLN A 94 20.27 30.88 -11.74
N SER A 95 19.81 30.18 -10.69
CA SER A 95 20.68 29.45 -9.77
C SER A 95 21.19 28.11 -10.33
N ILE A 96 20.57 27.59 -11.38
CA ILE A 96 20.95 26.32 -12.01
C ILE A 96 22.09 26.57 -12.99
N GLN A 97 23.21 25.86 -12.82
CA GLN A 97 24.26 25.81 -13.83
C GLN A 97 23.83 24.91 -14.99
N GLU A 98 23.63 25.48 -16.18
CA GLU A 98 23.24 24.73 -17.39
C GLU A 98 24.33 23.75 -17.85
N THR A 99 25.60 24.08 -17.59
CA THR A 99 26.74 23.22 -17.88
C THR A 99 27.53 23.06 -16.59
N ASP A 100 27.51 21.84 -16.05
CA ASP A 100 28.24 21.46 -14.86
C ASP A 100 28.86 20.07 -15.07
N TYR A 101 29.97 19.82 -14.39
CA TYR A 101 30.66 18.53 -14.38
C TYR A 101 30.73 18.04 -12.94
N SER A 102 30.26 16.82 -12.69
CA SER A 102 30.46 16.18 -11.40
C SER A 102 31.94 15.98 -11.10
N VAL A 103 32.30 15.96 -9.82
CA VAL A 103 33.66 15.59 -9.41
C VAL A 103 33.94 14.17 -9.90
N PRO A 104 34.98 13.95 -10.71
CA PRO A 104 35.22 12.67 -11.33
C PRO A 104 35.53 11.61 -10.28
N THR A 105 34.84 10.48 -10.35
CA THR A 105 35.07 9.30 -9.53
C THR A 105 35.83 8.26 -10.34
N LYS A 106 36.83 7.65 -9.70
CA LYS A 106 37.66 6.62 -10.35
C LYS A 106 36.95 5.27 -10.33
N ASP A 107 36.85 4.64 -11.50
CA ASP A 107 36.46 3.24 -11.67
C ASP A 107 37.45 2.54 -12.62
N GLY A 108 38.22 1.59 -12.08
CA GLY A 108 39.33 0.95 -12.80
C GLY A 108 40.38 1.96 -13.30
N ASP A 109 40.60 1.97 -14.61
CA ASP A 109 41.55 2.88 -15.29
C ASP A 109 40.90 4.17 -15.80
N PHE A 110 39.60 4.39 -15.55
CA PHE A 110 38.84 5.53 -16.05
C PHE A 110 38.31 6.45 -14.93
N LEU A 111 38.01 7.69 -15.29
CA LEU A 111 37.38 8.70 -14.44
C LEU A 111 36.00 9.04 -15.03
N TYR A 112 34.96 8.94 -14.21
CA TYR A 112 33.56 9.20 -14.57
C TYR A 112 33.01 10.40 -13.80
#